data_AF-A0A2D4NZ24-F1
#
_entry.id   AF-A0A2D4NZ24-F1
#
_cell.length_a   1.000
_cell.length_b   1.000
_cell.length_c   1.000
_cell.angle_alpha   90.00
_cell.angle_beta   90.00
_cell.angle_gamma   90.00
#
_symmetry.space_group_name_H-M   'P 1'
#
loop_
_entity.id
_entity.type
_entity.pdbx_description
1 polymer ?
#
loop_
_entity_poly.entity_id
_entity_poly.type
_entity_poly.pdbx_seq_one_letter_code
_entity_poly.pdbx_strand_id
1 'polypeptide(L)'
;SPTPELSPAAFINAVQYANVLEGRFKQLQDEREAVQKKTFTKWVNSHLARVTCRISDLYSDLRDGRMLLRLLEVLSGEQLPKPTKGRMRIHCLENVDKAL
;
A
#
# COMPACT_ATOMS: atom_id res chain seq x y z
N SER A 1 -23.47 35.85 34.52
CA SER A 1 -24.41 34.80 34.07
C SER A 1 -23.71 33.46 34.22
N PRO A 2 -24.29 32.45 34.89
CA PRO A 2 -23.65 31.14 34.98
C PRO A 2 -23.69 30.46 33.60
N THR A 3 -22.57 29.88 33.18
CA THR A 3 -22.51 29.04 31.98
C THR A 3 -23.38 27.80 32.19
N PRO A 4 -24.21 27.38 31.21
CA PRO A 4 -24.98 26.15 31.35
C PRO A 4 -24.02 24.95 31.39
N GLU A 5 -23.91 24.31 32.56
CA GLU A 5 -23.17 23.06 32.70
C GLU A 5 -23.92 21.95 31.95
N LEU A 6 -23.24 21.32 30.98
CA LEU A 6 -23.76 20.19 30.24
C LEU A 6 -23.89 18.97 31.17
N SER A 7 -25.03 18.29 31.12
CA SER A 7 -25.25 17.11 31.95
C SER A 7 -24.23 15.99 31.65
N PRO A 8 -23.84 15.17 32.64
CA PRO A 8 -22.94 14.02 32.42
C PRO A 8 -23.41 13.05 31.33
N ALA A 9 -24.73 12.88 31.16
CA ALA A 9 -25.30 12.03 30.10
C ALA A 9 -25.04 12.59 28.68
N ALA A 10 -25.04 13.92 28.52
CA ALA A 10 -24.71 14.55 27.24
C ALA A 10 -23.23 14.31 26.88
N PHE A 11 -22.34 14.33 27.87
CA PHE A 11 -20.93 13.99 27.67
C PHE A 11 -20.73 12.53 27.25
N ILE A 12 -21.38 11.59 27.94
CA ILE A 12 -21.33 10.15 27.62
C ILE A 12 -21.81 9.91 26.18
N ASN A 13 -22.93 10.51 25.79
CA ASN A 13 -23.44 10.39 24.42
C ASN A 13 -22.44 10.95 23.40
N ALA A 14 -21.87 12.14 23.64
CA ALA A 14 -20.89 12.74 22.74
C ALA A 14 -19.65 11.86 22.54
N VAL A 15 -19.11 11.27 23.62
CA VAL A 15 -17.99 10.32 23.55
C VAL A 15 -18.37 9.07 22.76
N GLN A 16 -19.58 8.53 22.97
CA GLN A 16 -20.06 7.38 22.23
C GLN A 16 -20.20 7.67 20.72
N TYR A 17 -20.72 8.85 20.35
CA TYR A 17 -20.77 9.30 18.96
C TYR A 17 -19.36 9.43 18.35
N ALA A 18 -18.42 10.04 19.09
CA ALA A 18 -17.04 10.19 18.63
C ALA A 18 -16.39 8.83 18.34
N ASN A 19 -16.55 7.85 19.22
CA ASN A 19 -16.02 6.49 19.02
C ASN A 19 -16.64 5.80 17.78
N VAL A 20 -17.94 5.94 17.56
CA VAL A 20 -18.62 5.38 16.38
C VAL A 20 -18.12 6.04 15.08
N LEU A 21 -17.96 7.36 15.09
CA LEU A 21 -17.44 8.11 13.95
C LEU A 21 -16.00 7.70 13.64
N GLU A 22 -15.14 7.62 14.66
CA GLU A 22 -13.75 7.18 14.51
C GLU A 22 -13.68 5.75 13.94
N GLY A 23 -14.51 4.83 14.44
CA GLY A 23 -14.63 3.48 13.88
C GLY A 23 -15.04 3.48 12.41
N ARG A 24 -16.00 4.32 12.01
CA ARG A 24 -16.41 4.47 10.61
C ARG A 24 -15.31 5.08 9.73
N PHE A 25 -14.59 6.08 10.22
CA PHE A 25 -13.48 6.67 9.48
C PHE A 25 -12.38 5.65 9.23
N LYS A 26 -12.03 4.86 10.24
CA LYS A 26 -11.07 3.76 10.10
C LYS A 26 -11.52 2.72 9.08
N GLN A 27 -12.78 2.28 9.17
CA GLN A 27 -13.33 1.31 8.20
C GLN A 27 -13.26 1.85 6.76
N LEU A 28 -13.67 3.10 6.53
CA LEU A 28 -13.60 3.72 5.21
C LEU A 28 -12.16 3.85 4.70
N GLN A 29 -11.21 4.10 5.60
CA GLN A 29 -9.79 4.12 5.25
C GLN A 29 -9.29 2.73 4.85
N ASP A 30 -9.58 1.71 5.65
CA ASP A 30 -9.19 0.32 5.38
C ASP A 30 -9.78 -0.17 4.04
N GLU A 31 -11.05 0.15 3.75
CA GLU A 31 -11.71 -0.16 2.48
C GLU A 31 -11.02 0.53 1.29
N ARG A 32 -10.68 1.82 1.44
CA ARG A 32 -9.97 2.58 0.40
C ARG A 32 -8.58 1.99 0.13
N GLU A 33 -7.82 1.67 1.17
CA GLU A 33 -6.50 1.07 1.07
C GLU A 33 -6.58 -0.30 0.38
N ALA A 34 -7.56 -1.13 0.74
CA ALA A 34 -7.79 -2.43 0.10
C ALA A 34 -8.12 -2.30 -1.40
N VAL A 35 -8.99 -1.36 -1.77
CA VAL A 35 -9.35 -1.10 -3.17
C VAL A 35 -8.15 -0.58 -3.96
N GLN A 36 -7.38 0.34 -3.39
CA GLN A 36 -6.17 0.88 -4.02
C GLN A 36 -5.14 -0.23 -4.25
N LYS A 37 -4.85 -1.04 -3.22
CA LYS A 37 -3.94 -2.19 -3.31
C LYS A 37 -4.39 -3.14 -4.43
N LYS A 38 -5.66 -3.55 -4.42
CA LYS A 38 -6.21 -4.48 -5.43
C LYS A 38 -6.11 -3.91 -6.85
N THR A 39 -6.42 -2.63 -7.01
CA THR A 39 -6.37 -1.94 -8.30
C THR A 39 -4.93 -1.90 -8.82
N PHE A 40 -3.99 -1.50 -7.97
CA PHE A 40 -2.59 -1.43 -8.34
C PHE A 40 -1.99 -2.82 -8.60
N THR A 41 -2.31 -3.84 -7.80
CA THR A 41 -1.90 -5.23 -8.07
C THR A 41 -2.39 -5.73 -9.44
N LYS A 42 -3.64 -5.41 -9.82
CA LYS A 42 -4.17 -5.76 -11.15
C LYS A 42 -3.42 -5.03 -12.26
N TRP A 43 -3.16 -3.73 -12.08
CA TRP A 43 -2.41 -2.93 -13.03
C TRP A 43 -0.97 -3.42 -13.20
N VAL A 44 -0.26 -3.76 -12.12
CA VAL A 44 1.07 -4.37 -12.21
C VAL A 44 1.02 -5.69 -12.97
N ASN A 45 0.05 -6.55 -12.65
CA ASN A 45 -0.11 -7.84 -13.32
C ASN A 45 -0.46 -7.71 -14.81
N SER A 46 -1.19 -6.68 -15.24
CA SER A 46 -1.44 -6.47 -16.67
C SER A 46 -0.17 -6.15 -17.46
N HIS A 47 0.80 -5.51 -16.82
CA HIS A 47 2.11 -5.23 -17.43
C HIS A 47 3.01 -6.46 -17.37
N LEU A 48 3.17 -7.07 -16.19
CA LEU A 48 4.04 -8.25 -16.00
C LEU A 48 3.58 -9.47 -16.83
N ALA A 49 2.30 -9.58 -17.16
CA ALA A 49 1.78 -10.63 -18.05
C ALA A 49 2.47 -10.63 -19.43
N ARG A 50 2.93 -9.46 -19.93
CA ARG A 50 3.68 -9.33 -21.20
C ARG A 50 5.01 -10.09 -21.18
N VAL A 51 5.57 -10.32 -19.99
CA VAL A 51 6.83 -11.04 -19.75
C VAL A 51 6.61 -12.28 -18.89
N THR A 52 5.40 -12.86 -18.96
CA THR A 52 4.98 -14.08 -18.26
C THR A 52 5.25 -14.10 -16.75
N CYS A 53 5.29 -12.91 -16.13
CA CYS A 53 5.47 -12.73 -14.70
C CYS A 53 4.14 -12.33 -14.03
N ARG A 54 4.01 -12.61 -12.73
CA ARG A 54 2.83 -12.24 -11.94
C ARG A 54 3.20 -12.06 -10.48
N ILE A 55 2.55 -11.11 -9.82
CA ILE A 55 2.61 -10.91 -8.36
C ILE A 55 1.29 -11.30 -7.70
N SER A 56 1.40 -11.85 -6.49
CA SER A 56 0.27 -12.24 -5.64
C SER A 56 0.03 -11.22 -4.54
N ASP A 57 1.09 -10.72 -3.91
CA ASP A 57 1.01 -9.64 -2.91
C ASP A 57 1.94 -8.49 -3.27
N LEU A 58 1.36 -7.30 -3.40
CA LEU A 58 2.06 -6.10 -3.83
C LEU A 58 3.26 -5.75 -2.94
N TYR A 59 3.09 -5.86 -1.62
CA TYR A 59 4.07 -5.37 -0.66
C TYR A 59 5.18 -6.37 -0.42
N SER A 60 4.93 -7.67 -0.51
CA SER A 60 5.99 -8.68 -0.44
C SER A 60 6.74 -8.81 -1.75
N ASP A 61 6.04 -8.85 -2.88
CA ASP A 61 6.62 -9.29 -4.14
C ASP A 61 7.45 -8.19 -4.83
N LEU A 62 7.17 -6.91 -4.54
CA LEU A 62 7.99 -5.79 -5.00
C LEU A 62 9.11 -5.41 -4.01
N ARG A 63 9.10 -5.96 -2.79
CA ARG A 63 9.99 -5.54 -1.69
C ARG A 63 11.47 -5.74 -1.98
N ASP A 64 11.81 -6.80 -2.71
CA ASP A 64 13.19 -7.17 -2.98
C ASP A 64 13.77 -6.49 -4.24
N GLY A 65 12.98 -5.60 -4.87
CA GLY A 65 13.33 -4.82 -6.05
C GLY A 65 13.32 -5.60 -7.36
N ARG A 66 13.18 -6.93 -7.35
CA ARG A 66 13.30 -7.73 -8.58
C ARG A 66 12.12 -7.57 -9.52
N MET A 67 10.91 -7.73 -8.99
CA MET A 67 9.69 -7.51 -9.76
C MET A 67 9.48 -6.04 -10.09
N LEU A 68 10.01 -5.13 -9.27
CA LEU A 68 10.02 -3.70 -9.55
C LEU A 68 10.87 -3.38 -10.79
N LEU A 69 12.10 -3.87 -10.88
CA LEU A 69 12.94 -3.73 -12.07
C LEU A 69 12.24 -4.28 -13.33
N ARG A 70 11.61 -5.45 -13.24
CA ARG A 70 10.87 -6.03 -14.38
C ARG A 70 9.67 -5.18 -14.81
N LEU A 71 8.94 -4.64 -13.85
CA LEU A 71 7.82 -3.75 -14.13
C LEU A 71 8.30 -2.49 -14.86
N LEU A 72 9.38 -1.88 -14.38
CA LEU A 72 9.96 -0.69 -15.00
C LEU A 72 10.49 -0.97 -16.40
N GLU A 73 11.18 -2.09 -16.63
CA GLU A 73 11.65 -2.54 -17.94
C GLU A 73 10.48 -2.64 -18.95
N VAL A 74 9.34 -3.18 -18.52
CA VAL A 74 8.12 -3.30 -19.35
C VAL A 74 7.43 -1.96 -19.59
N LEU A 75 7.48 -1.05 -18.62
CA LEU A 75 6.86 0.28 -18.70
C LEU A 75 7.68 1.25 -19.55
N SER A 76 9.00 1.30 -19.37
CA SER A 76 9.89 2.16 -20.17
C SER A 76 10.12 1.62 -21.57
N GLY A 77 10.04 0.28 -21.74
CA GLY A 77 10.43 -0.38 -22.98
C GLY A 77 11.94 -0.46 -23.18
N GLU A 78 12.72 -0.08 -22.17
CA GLU A 78 14.19 -0.11 -22.18
C GLU A 78 14.72 -1.27 -21.35
N GLN A 79 15.89 -1.77 -21.73
CA GLN A 79 16.54 -2.84 -20.99
C GLN A 79 17.25 -2.30 -19.74
N LEU A 80 16.73 -2.65 -18.56
CA LEU A 80 17.30 -2.25 -17.28
C LEU A 80 18.42 -3.19 -16.80
N PRO A 81 19.29 -2.73 -15.87
CA PRO A 81 20.31 -3.57 -15.27
C PRO A 81 19.73 -4.83 -14.63
N LYS A 82 20.41 -5.97 -14.80
CA LYS A 82 19.95 -7.23 -14.22
C LYS A 82 19.92 -7.15 -12.69
N PRO A 83 18.87 -7.71 -12.05
CA PRO A 83 18.80 -7.76 -10.59
C PRO A 83 19.98 -8.55 -10.01
N THR A 84 20.53 -8.04 -8.91
CA THR A 84 21.52 -8.73 -8.10
C THR A 84 20.94 -10.05 -7.57
N LYS A 85 21.73 -11.12 -7.75
CA LYS A 85 21.42 -12.46 -7.23
C LYS A 85 21.74 -12.50 -5.73
N GLY A 86 20.91 -13.20 -4.95
CA GLY A 86 21.04 -13.27 -3.50
C GLY A 86 19.72 -12.98 -2.78
N ARG A 87 19.67 -13.29 -1.48
CA ARG A 87 18.49 -13.07 -0.61
C ARG A 87 18.80 -12.22 0.63
N MET A 88 20.06 -11.85 0.84
CA MET A 88 20.43 -10.98 1.96
C MET A 88 19.92 -9.56 1.68
N ARG A 89 19.68 -8.81 2.77
CA ARG A 89 19.18 -7.43 2.74
C ARG A 89 19.95 -6.52 1.77
N ILE A 90 21.27 -6.63 1.71
CA ILE A 90 22.11 -5.84 0.80
C ILE A 90 21.69 -5.99 -0.66
N HIS A 91 21.42 -7.22 -1.13
CA HIS A 91 21.01 -7.48 -2.51
C HIS A 91 19.61 -6.92 -2.80
N CYS A 92 18.70 -6.98 -1.81
CA CYS A 92 17.37 -6.39 -1.96
C CYS A 92 17.46 -4.87 -2.09
N LEU A 93 18.28 -4.22 -1.26
CA LEU A 93 18.49 -2.77 -1.32
C LEU A 93 19.12 -2.34 -2.64
N GLU A 94 20.15 -3.06 -3.12
CA GLU A 94 20.75 -2.78 -4.43
C GLU A 94 19.76 -2.91 -5.59
N ASN A 95 18.84 -3.88 -5.55
CA ASN A 95 17.83 -4.03 -6.60
C ASN A 95 16.82 -2.88 -6.59
N VAL A 96 16.46 -2.39 -5.40
CA VAL A 96 15.58 -1.22 -5.26
C VAL A 96 16.32 0.04 -5.72
N ASP A 97 17.59 0.19 -5.35
CA ASP A 97 18.44 1.32 -5.77
C ASP A 97 18.59 1.38 -7.30
N LYS A 98 18.80 0.22 -7.96
CA LYS A 98 18.82 0.14 -9.43
C LYS A 98 17.48 0.48 -10.10
N ALA A 99 16.38 0.43 -9.36
CA ALA A 99 15.04 0.68 -9.88
C ALA A 99 14.60 2.14 -9.68
N LEU A 100 15.32 2.91 -8.87
CA LEU A 100 15.02 4.31 -8.53
C LEU A 100 16.01 5.25 -9.23
#